data_AF-A0A960BVB9-F1
#
_entry.id   AF-A0A960BVB9-F1
#
_cell.length_a   1.000
_cell.length_b   1.000
_cell.length_c   1.000
_cell.angle_alpha   90.00
_cell.angle_beta   90.00
_cell.angle_gamma   90.00
#
_symmetry.space_group_name_H-M   'P 1'
#
loop_
_entity.id
_entity.type
_entity.pdbx_description
1 polymer ?
#
loop_
_entity_poly.entity_id
_entity_poly.type
_entity_poly.pdbx_seq_one_letter_code
_entity_poly.pdbx_strand_id
1 'polypeptide(L)'
;MGAHRSGGLTSLLRRAACAAALSGAAAFLSTAVATADTAGTPDSSRASVASAPQPSSAANTPQPSSVANASQRSSVGARPLRPRANPVAQLSGGRQGGVSSGPPPAAVTAAGPTARAINPRLFGNGTADSPNGGLLAGNGFSYDADTCPAASACAGGNGGLLAGSGGNGFNGGAGGSAGWVGNGGDGGDGLPGGAGGAGGTGGLVLGHGGNGGAGGAPITTGGPGGAGGPGGDAGLLSLWGRGGRGGTGGPLAPGGDGGNGSWVFGVGGDGGATGTGGVPGPGGEGRLLFVIPRNGADGLDDSLVYFLDDTSQTTHTPAGYGVIGEFSAAEREALTGSGRIVGESVALINNDGTDGYSLWPLISDLFSSATPIAEADKIPLATTILSRVQVYPGLGPGQEFPSPSEGTATPAGGYVIWAQDFEFSPGHTSTDGAYAGVLAVMWAGKQILGDSMTILPVPSSSIFKTLGSPTEGAYSAEHIINGDGTTPYLASLGLAGLPPNPNAGSGGEWNFLSLAFANGLIDGFIGQQYNPGSTGTVTPDTLAFYTADLPYALMSSYTGQVATGGPWDSDYYGTIPFHAGVYWDGAVDPTWGQPPATNQKLVPTPVPLPTS
;
A
#
# COMPACT_ATOMS: atom_id res chain seq x y z
N MET A 1 -5.40 7.73 74.10
CA MET A 1 -4.35 6.69 74.11
C MET A 1 -4.62 5.79 72.92
N GLY A 2 -3.80 5.57 71.89
CA GLY A 2 -2.51 6.07 71.40
C GLY A 2 -2.37 5.41 70.00
N ALA A 3 -2.19 6.19 68.94
CA ALA A 3 -0.95 6.30 68.14
C ALA A 3 -0.65 5.03 67.30
N HIS A 4 -0.75 5.05 65.96
CA HIS A 4 0.27 5.40 64.93
C HIS A 4 0.29 4.20 63.94
N ARG A 5 0.55 4.26 62.62
CA ARG A 5 1.13 5.27 61.70
C ARG A 5 1.02 4.76 60.24
N SER A 6 0.89 5.71 59.30
CA SER A 6 1.47 5.80 57.92
C SER A 6 1.30 4.65 56.92
N GLY A 7 1.07 4.85 55.61
CA GLY A 7 1.14 5.99 54.68
C GLY A 7 0.94 5.42 53.25
N GLY A 8 0.76 6.16 52.16
CA GLY A 8 0.73 7.60 51.92
C GLY A 8 0.09 7.89 50.55
N LEU A 9 -0.52 9.07 50.45
CA LEU A 9 -0.90 9.73 49.20
C LEU A 9 0.28 10.57 48.70
N THR A 10 0.65 10.41 47.44
CA THR A 10 1.41 11.34 46.56
C THR A 10 1.26 10.77 45.14
N SER A 11 1.02 11.49 44.04
CA SER A 11 1.29 12.88 43.73
C SER A 11 0.44 13.34 42.53
N LEU A 12 -0.32 14.43 42.70
CA LEU A 12 -0.74 15.31 41.60
C LEU A 12 0.17 16.55 41.60
N LEU A 13 0.39 17.11 40.40
CA LEU A 13 0.98 18.41 40.07
C LEU A 13 2.51 18.54 40.07
N ARG A 14 3.07 18.65 38.85
CA ARG A 14 4.04 19.65 38.32
C ARG A 14 4.57 19.07 36.99
N ARG A 15 4.55 19.77 35.86
CA ARG A 15 5.34 20.97 35.57
C ARG A 15 4.74 21.78 34.41
N ALA A 16 4.83 23.10 34.53
CA ALA A 16 4.81 24.06 33.44
C ALA A 16 6.21 24.69 33.30
N ALA A 17 6.50 25.12 32.07
CA ALA A 17 7.40 26.21 31.64
C ALA A 17 8.78 25.88 31.00
N CYS A 18 9.03 26.72 29.96
CA CYS A 18 10.25 27.08 29.20
C CYS A 18 10.56 26.28 27.92
N ALA A 19 10.85 26.88 26.76
CA ALA A 19 11.08 28.29 26.41
C ALA A 19 10.91 28.51 24.89
N ALA A 20 10.57 29.75 24.52
CA ALA A 20 10.55 30.24 23.16
C ALA A 20 11.97 30.39 22.56
N ALA A 21 12.11 30.07 21.28
CA ALA A 21 13.18 30.59 20.43
C ALA A 21 12.63 30.86 19.02
N LEU A 22 12.37 32.15 18.72
CA LEU A 22 12.35 32.67 17.35
C LEU A 22 13.80 32.71 16.83
N SER A 23 14.04 32.28 15.59
CA SER A 23 14.90 32.94 14.59
C SER A 23 15.14 32.01 13.38
N GLY A 24 14.93 32.53 12.16
CA GLY A 24 15.56 31.96 10.96
C GLY A 24 14.63 31.70 9.79
N ALA A 25 14.28 32.76 9.05
CA ALA A 25 13.67 32.65 7.73
C ALA A 25 14.68 32.07 6.71
N ALA A 26 14.30 31.01 5.99
CA ALA A 26 14.92 30.63 4.73
C ALA A 26 13.80 30.44 3.70
N ALA A 27 13.62 31.46 2.85
CA ALA A 27 12.73 31.41 1.71
C ALA A 27 13.34 30.50 0.64
N PHE A 28 12.64 29.41 0.30
CA PHE A 28 12.86 28.70 -0.96
C PHE A 28 11.62 28.91 -1.84
N LEU A 29 11.84 29.46 -3.03
CA LEU A 29 10.83 29.60 -4.07
C LEU A 29 10.44 28.19 -4.56
N SER A 30 9.20 27.78 -4.30
CA SER A 30 8.55 26.67 -4.99
C SER A 30 7.78 27.24 -6.19
N THR A 31 8.19 26.90 -7.41
CA THR A 31 7.36 27.06 -8.60
C THR A 31 6.28 25.99 -8.59
N ALA A 32 5.02 26.41 -8.38
CA ALA A 32 3.85 25.57 -8.55
C ALA A 32 3.67 25.17 -10.02
N VAL A 33 3.46 23.88 -10.29
CA VAL A 33 2.87 23.41 -11.55
C VAL A 33 1.46 22.94 -11.19
N ALA A 34 0.47 23.63 -11.74
CA ALA A 34 -0.95 23.39 -11.49
C ALA A 34 -1.41 22.10 -12.16
N THR A 35 -2.12 21.24 -11.42
CA THR A 35 -2.99 20.21 -11.99
C THR A 35 -4.42 20.76 -11.98
N ALA A 36 -5.04 20.83 -13.15
CA ALA A 36 -6.41 21.30 -13.32
C ALA A 36 -7.41 20.14 -13.16
N ASP A 37 -8.46 20.39 -12.38
CA ASP A 37 -9.68 19.58 -12.26
C ASP A 37 -10.51 19.59 -13.56
N THR A 38 -11.22 18.50 -13.85
CA THR A 38 -12.60 18.50 -14.38
C THR A 38 -13.16 17.07 -14.31
N ALA A 39 -14.09 16.78 -13.40
CA ALA A 39 -15.56 16.85 -13.53
C ALA A 39 -16.19 15.54 -14.06
N GLY A 40 -17.05 14.94 -13.23
CA GLY A 40 -17.77 13.70 -13.53
C GLY A 40 -19.19 13.87 -14.09
N THR A 41 -19.99 12.81 -13.87
CA THR A 41 -21.45 12.60 -14.05
C THR A 41 -21.92 11.90 -15.36
N PRO A 42 -23.11 11.27 -15.40
CA PRO A 42 -23.61 10.23 -14.49
C PRO A 42 -24.49 9.10 -15.16
N ASP A 43 -24.79 8.07 -14.36
CA ASP A 43 -26.12 7.40 -14.20
C ASP A 43 -26.61 6.21 -15.09
N SER A 44 -27.27 5.28 -14.35
CA SER A 44 -28.52 4.55 -14.64
C SER A 44 -28.50 3.18 -15.34
N SER A 45 -28.76 2.10 -14.59
CA SER A 45 -30.12 1.57 -14.34
C SER A 45 -30.15 0.10 -13.85
N ARG A 46 -31.15 -0.20 -13.00
CA ARG A 46 -31.43 -1.47 -12.30
C ARG A 46 -32.25 -2.46 -13.16
N ALA A 47 -32.06 -3.77 -12.96
CA ALA A 47 -33.12 -4.82 -12.85
C ALA A 47 -32.48 -6.24 -12.74
N SER A 48 -32.64 -6.97 -11.64
CA SER A 48 -33.70 -7.97 -11.32
C SER A 48 -33.39 -9.42 -11.74
N VAL A 49 -33.09 -10.22 -10.70
CA VAL A 49 -33.06 -11.68 -10.50
C VAL A 49 -33.83 -12.59 -11.48
N ALA A 50 -33.17 -13.68 -11.92
CA ALA A 50 -33.80 -14.97 -12.23
C ALA A 50 -32.79 -16.14 -12.10
N SER A 51 -33.21 -17.21 -11.43
CA SER A 51 -32.39 -18.37 -11.05
C SER A 51 -32.37 -19.52 -12.08
N ALA A 52 -31.28 -20.31 -12.02
CA ALA A 52 -31.07 -21.73 -12.42
C ALA A 52 -30.79 -22.05 -13.91
N PRO A 53 -30.20 -23.22 -14.28
CA PRO A 53 -29.41 -24.23 -13.52
C PRO A 53 -28.02 -24.58 -14.16
N GLN A 54 -27.20 -25.37 -13.44
CA GLN A 54 -25.98 -26.03 -13.95
C GLN A 54 -26.22 -26.87 -15.22
N PRO A 55 -25.15 -27.07 -16.02
CA PRO A 55 -24.73 -28.44 -16.28
C PRO A 55 -23.21 -28.68 -16.16
N SER A 56 -22.91 -29.96 -15.93
CA SER A 56 -21.67 -30.61 -15.55
C SER A 56 -20.74 -31.03 -16.70
N SER A 57 -19.49 -31.34 -16.33
CA SER A 57 -18.48 -32.17 -17.04
C SER A 57 -17.75 -31.45 -18.18
N ALA A 58 -16.42 -31.49 -18.33
CA ALA A 58 -15.49 -32.61 -18.15
C ALA A 58 -14.02 -32.14 -17.99
N ALA A 59 -13.23 -32.94 -17.28
CA ALA A 59 -11.78 -32.81 -17.07
C ALA A 59 -10.96 -33.04 -18.35
N ASN A 60 -9.81 -32.34 -18.47
CA ASN A 60 -8.56 -32.93 -18.95
C ASN A 60 -7.36 -32.00 -18.70
N THR A 61 -6.50 -32.41 -17.77
CA THR A 61 -5.12 -31.92 -17.59
C THR A 61 -4.18 -32.59 -18.60
N PRO A 62 -3.12 -31.88 -19.03
CA PRO A 62 -1.81 -32.53 -19.12
C PRO A 62 -0.67 -31.71 -18.48
N GLN A 63 0.17 -32.41 -17.71
CA GLN A 63 1.46 -31.99 -17.13
C GLN A 63 2.60 -31.97 -18.20
N PRO A 64 3.79 -31.40 -17.88
CA PRO A 64 4.77 -30.85 -18.83
C PRO A 64 5.84 -31.86 -19.30
N SER A 65 6.50 -31.54 -20.42
CA SER A 65 7.69 -32.25 -20.91
C SER A 65 8.97 -31.41 -20.80
N SER A 66 10.01 -32.10 -20.34
CA SER A 66 11.39 -31.68 -20.08
C SER A 66 12.16 -31.26 -21.33
N VAL A 67 13.02 -30.23 -21.23
CA VAL A 67 14.02 -29.91 -22.24
C VAL A 67 15.42 -30.32 -21.76
N ALA A 68 16.04 -31.19 -22.55
CA ALA A 68 17.35 -31.78 -22.32
C ALA A 68 18.50 -30.86 -22.77
N ASN A 69 19.62 -31.02 -22.07
CA ASN A 69 20.92 -30.43 -22.28
C ASN A 69 21.60 -30.99 -23.55
N ALA A 70 22.18 -30.13 -24.40
CA ALA A 70 23.10 -30.56 -25.45
C ALA A 70 24.18 -29.49 -25.74
N SER A 71 25.37 -29.73 -25.20
CA SER A 71 26.63 -29.11 -25.63
C SER A 71 27.17 -29.88 -26.85
N GLN A 72 27.42 -29.22 -27.98
CA GLN A 72 28.40 -29.73 -28.97
C GLN A 72 29.18 -28.60 -29.64
N ARG A 73 30.50 -28.82 -29.66
CA ARG A 73 31.60 -27.99 -30.14
C ARG A 73 32.08 -28.58 -31.47
N SER A 74 32.42 -27.75 -32.46
CA SER A 74 33.47 -28.06 -33.44
C SER A 74 33.92 -26.82 -34.23
N SER A 75 35.20 -26.86 -34.60
CA SER A 75 36.10 -25.77 -34.95
C SER A 75 36.86 -26.09 -36.24
N VAL A 76 37.02 -25.15 -37.18
CA VAL A 76 38.12 -24.99 -38.18
C VAL A 76 37.93 -23.58 -38.79
N GLY A 77 38.87 -22.67 -39.09
CA GLY A 77 40.34 -22.61 -39.14
C GLY A 77 40.78 -21.16 -39.48
N ALA A 78 42.09 -20.89 -39.47
CA ALA A 78 42.70 -19.56 -39.27
C ALA A 78 43.16 -18.78 -40.55
N ARG A 79 43.03 -17.44 -40.50
CA ARG A 79 43.93 -16.29 -40.90
C ARG A 79 44.61 -16.21 -42.30
N PRO A 80 44.89 -14.99 -42.86
CA PRO A 80 45.87 -14.01 -42.31
C PRO A 80 45.56 -12.49 -42.49
N LEU A 81 46.51 -11.66 -42.01
CA LEU A 81 46.50 -10.20 -41.73
C LEU A 81 47.14 -9.29 -42.82
N ARG A 82 46.86 -7.96 -42.68
CA ARG A 82 47.68 -6.70 -42.93
C ARG A 82 47.52 -5.96 -44.29
N PRO A 83 47.91 -4.64 -44.43
CA PRO A 83 47.50 -3.39 -43.73
C PRO A 83 47.41 -2.12 -44.68
N ARG A 84 47.38 -0.89 -44.10
CA ARG A 84 47.61 0.49 -44.67
C ARG A 84 46.41 1.21 -45.34
N ALA A 85 46.19 2.53 -45.29
CA ALA A 85 46.89 3.71 -44.76
C ALA A 85 45.92 4.93 -44.64
N ASN A 86 46.23 5.90 -43.77
CA ASN A 86 45.67 7.26 -43.77
C ASN A 86 46.07 8.05 -45.05
N PRO A 87 45.31 9.10 -45.39
CA PRO A 87 45.97 10.37 -45.70
C PRO A 87 45.38 11.56 -44.92
N VAL A 88 46.30 12.35 -44.38
CA VAL A 88 46.13 13.75 -43.99
C VAL A 88 46.28 14.57 -45.28
N ALA A 89 45.35 15.49 -45.56
CA ALA A 89 45.53 16.53 -46.57
C ALA A 89 45.27 17.89 -45.93
N GLN A 90 46.38 18.57 -45.67
CA GLN A 90 46.51 19.97 -45.28
C GLN A 90 46.47 20.82 -46.56
N LEU A 91 45.66 21.87 -46.60
CA LEU A 91 45.87 22.97 -47.56
C LEU A 91 45.82 24.31 -46.83
N SER A 92 46.93 25.01 -47.00
CA SER A 92 47.35 26.25 -46.36
C SER A 92 46.79 27.50 -47.05
N GLY A 93 46.70 28.61 -46.29
CA GLY A 93 47.12 29.92 -46.82
C GLY A 93 46.10 31.07 -46.85
N GLY A 94 46.04 31.86 -45.78
CA GLY A 94 46.36 33.30 -45.81
C GLY A 94 45.39 34.34 -46.39
N ARG A 95 44.98 35.28 -45.51
CA ARG A 95 45.17 36.76 -45.60
C ARG A 95 43.91 37.61 -45.37
N GLN A 96 44.13 38.68 -44.61
CA GLN A 96 43.23 39.68 -44.01
C GLN A 96 42.49 40.61 -44.99
N GLY A 97 41.36 41.17 -44.54
CA GLY A 97 41.04 42.60 -44.67
C GLY A 97 39.78 42.98 -45.46
N GLY A 98 38.84 43.69 -44.81
CA GLY A 98 37.77 44.43 -45.49
C GLY A 98 36.64 44.89 -44.56
N VAL A 99 36.65 46.18 -44.17
CA VAL A 99 35.57 46.89 -43.45
C VAL A 99 35.06 48.03 -44.33
N SER A 100 33.73 48.12 -44.56
CA SER A 100 32.94 49.31 -45.00
C SER A 100 31.53 48.86 -45.46
N SER A 101 30.39 49.55 -45.35
CA SER A 101 29.75 50.55 -44.46
C SER A 101 28.39 50.91 -45.12
N GLY A 102 27.24 50.85 -44.44
CA GLY A 102 25.96 51.48 -44.86
C GLY A 102 24.67 51.02 -44.11
N PRO A 103 23.64 51.88 -43.82
CA PRO A 103 22.76 51.83 -42.61
C PRO A 103 21.21 51.72 -42.87
N PRO A 104 20.28 52.01 -41.91
CA PRO A 104 19.56 51.11 -40.95
C PRO A 104 18.02 50.96 -41.24
N PRO A 105 17.23 50.10 -40.55
CA PRO A 105 16.51 50.47 -39.29
C PRO A 105 16.31 49.25 -38.34
N ALA A 106 15.72 49.26 -37.14
CA ALA A 106 15.38 50.22 -36.10
C ALA A 106 15.17 49.40 -34.81
N ALA A 107 15.43 50.02 -33.65
CA ALA A 107 14.98 49.68 -32.31
C ALA A 107 15.03 48.21 -31.85
N VAL A 108 16.12 47.87 -31.15
CA VAL A 108 16.16 46.83 -30.13
C VAL A 108 15.15 47.14 -29.01
N THR A 109 14.05 46.42 -28.95
CA THR A 109 13.32 46.19 -27.69
C THR A 109 13.92 44.95 -27.04
N ALA A 110 14.44 45.13 -25.83
CA ALA A 110 15.06 44.07 -25.05
C ALA A 110 14.04 42.97 -24.71
N ALA A 111 14.37 41.71 -25.01
CA ALA A 111 13.70 40.54 -24.46
C ALA A 111 14.75 39.52 -23.99
N GLY A 112 15.15 39.65 -22.73
CA GLY A 112 15.68 38.58 -21.85
C GLY A 112 16.97 37.85 -22.28
N PRO A 113 17.63 37.13 -21.35
CA PRO A 113 18.72 36.25 -21.72
C PRO A 113 18.18 35.17 -22.67
N THR A 114 18.75 35.13 -23.86
CA THR A 114 18.41 34.22 -24.96
C THR A 114 18.29 32.78 -24.50
N ALA A 115 17.11 32.18 -24.69
CA ALA A 115 16.96 30.73 -24.66
C ALA A 115 17.97 30.12 -25.64
N ARG A 116 18.99 29.48 -25.08
CA ARG A 116 20.00 28.70 -25.79
C ARG A 116 19.25 27.76 -26.73
N ALA A 117 19.52 27.80 -28.03
CA ALA A 117 18.82 26.97 -29.02
C ALA A 117 18.89 25.49 -28.61
N ILE A 118 17.78 24.99 -28.07
CA ILE A 118 17.65 23.60 -27.65
C ILE A 118 17.35 22.83 -28.92
N ASN A 119 18.20 21.88 -29.30
CA ASN A 119 17.96 21.06 -30.49
C ASN A 119 16.76 20.14 -30.18
N PRO A 120 15.57 20.35 -30.81
CA PRO A 120 14.35 19.62 -30.47
C PRO A 120 14.47 18.11 -30.71
N ARG A 121 15.44 17.69 -31.55
CA ARG A 121 15.74 16.27 -31.77
C ARG A 121 16.51 15.62 -30.62
N LEU A 122 17.27 16.39 -29.85
CA LEU A 122 18.02 15.89 -28.70
C LEU A 122 17.26 16.15 -27.39
N PHE A 123 16.58 17.29 -27.29
CA PHE A 123 15.85 17.72 -26.11
C PHE A 123 14.54 18.39 -26.52
N GLY A 124 13.41 17.86 -26.07
CA GLY A 124 12.10 18.43 -26.37
C GLY A 124 11.00 17.37 -26.24
N ASN A 125 9.77 17.78 -25.97
CA ASN A 125 8.64 16.85 -25.92
C ASN A 125 8.19 16.48 -27.34
N GLY A 126 7.58 15.32 -27.48
CA GLY A 126 6.93 14.92 -28.72
C GLY A 126 5.74 15.81 -29.08
N THR A 127 5.32 15.71 -30.33
CA THR A 127 4.14 16.38 -30.90
C THR A 127 3.28 15.36 -31.64
N ALA A 128 2.04 15.71 -32.01
CA ALA A 128 1.17 14.80 -32.76
C ALA A 128 1.81 14.26 -34.07
N ASP A 129 2.62 15.08 -34.76
CA ASP A 129 3.33 14.69 -35.99
C ASP A 129 4.64 13.93 -35.73
N SER A 130 5.16 14.00 -34.50
CA SER A 130 6.43 13.37 -34.08
C SER A 130 6.31 13.01 -32.60
N PRO A 131 5.61 11.92 -32.27
CA PRO A 131 5.11 11.69 -30.91
C PRO A 131 6.20 11.39 -29.91
N ASN A 132 7.37 10.91 -30.34
CA ASN A 132 8.46 10.63 -29.41
C ASN A 132 9.12 11.92 -28.92
N GLY A 133 9.49 11.93 -27.64
CA GLY A 133 10.37 12.95 -27.08
C GLY A 133 11.75 12.97 -27.76
N GLY A 134 12.48 14.05 -27.52
CA GLY A 134 13.85 14.22 -27.97
C GLY A 134 14.74 13.08 -27.48
N LEU A 135 15.75 12.72 -28.27
CA LEU A 135 16.55 11.51 -28.08
C LEU A 135 17.13 11.36 -26.68
N LEU A 136 17.54 12.46 -26.04
CA LEU A 136 18.16 12.43 -24.72
C LEU A 136 17.17 12.78 -23.62
N ALA A 137 16.36 13.81 -23.81
CA ALA A 137 15.32 14.14 -22.84
C ALA A 137 14.06 14.75 -23.47
N GLY A 138 12.93 14.46 -22.85
CA GLY A 138 11.62 14.97 -23.24
C GLY A 138 10.55 13.90 -23.14
N ASN A 139 9.32 14.32 -22.87
CA ASN A 139 8.20 13.41 -22.75
C ASN A 139 7.67 13.03 -24.13
N GLY A 140 7.15 11.81 -24.25
CA GLY A 140 6.31 11.43 -25.38
C GLY A 140 5.02 12.23 -25.42
N PHE A 141 4.42 12.30 -26.61
CA PHE A 141 3.16 12.97 -26.86
C PHE A 141 1.99 12.07 -26.44
N SER A 142 1.05 12.62 -25.68
CA SER A 142 -0.21 11.97 -25.35
C SER A 142 -1.27 12.36 -26.37
N TYR A 143 -1.90 11.38 -27.01
CA TYR A 143 -2.98 11.63 -27.95
C TYR A 143 -4.31 11.83 -27.24
N ASP A 144 -5.19 12.63 -27.86
CA ASP A 144 -6.56 12.89 -27.43
C ASP A 144 -7.51 12.94 -28.65
N ALA A 145 -8.76 13.31 -28.42
CA ALA A 145 -9.78 13.38 -29.46
C ALA A 145 -9.49 14.44 -30.55
N ASP A 146 -8.74 15.50 -30.24
CA ASP A 146 -8.44 16.59 -31.17
C ASP A 146 -7.18 16.31 -32.01
N THR A 147 -6.29 15.49 -31.47
CA THR A 147 -4.96 15.22 -32.04
C THR A 147 -4.82 13.84 -32.64
N CYS A 148 -5.77 12.94 -32.37
CA CYS A 148 -5.89 11.63 -33.01
C CYS A 148 -6.99 11.66 -34.09
N PRO A 149 -6.72 11.20 -35.34
CA PRO A 149 -7.76 11.08 -36.36
C PRO A 149 -8.95 10.23 -35.88
N ALA A 150 -10.17 10.71 -36.15
CA ALA A 150 -11.40 10.03 -35.72
C ALA A 150 -11.43 8.54 -36.14
N ALA A 151 -11.88 7.69 -35.22
CA ALA A 151 -11.96 6.23 -35.37
C ALA A 151 -10.63 5.48 -35.59
N SER A 152 -9.49 6.13 -35.37
CA SER A 152 -8.17 5.48 -35.39
C SER A 152 -7.63 5.29 -33.97
N ALA A 153 -6.89 4.21 -33.72
CA ALA A 153 -6.11 4.02 -32.51
C ALA A 153 -4.78 4.77 -32.63
N CYS A 154 -4.46 5.64 -31.68
CA CYS A 154 -3.21 6.41 -31.67
C CYS A 154 -2.34 5.99 -30.50
N ALA A 155 -1.17 5.45 -30.78
CA ALA A 155 -0.21 5.07 -29.75
C ALA A 155 0.51 6.31 -29.22
N GLY A 156 0.59 6.43 -27.90
CA GLY A 156 1.35 7.48 -27.24
C GLY A 156 2.85 7.40 -27.58
N GLY A 157 3.50 8.56 -27.60
CA GLY A 157 4.92 8.62 -27.93
C GLY A 157 5.83 8.12 -26.81
N ASN A 158 7.03 7.67 -27.16
CA ASN A 158 8.03 7.27 -26.17
C ASN A 158 8.78 8.49 -25.61
N GLY A 159 9.18 8.40 -24.34
CA GLY A 159 10.06 9.38 -23.70
C GLY A 159 11.50 9.32 -24.21
N GLY A 160 12.25 10.38 -23.95
CA GLY A 160 13.69 10.46 -24.26
C GLY A 160 14.53 9.48 -23.44
N LEU A 161 15.67 9.06 -23.99
CA LEU A 161 16.47 7.95 -23.44
C LEU A 161 16.93 8.15 -21.99
N LEU A 162 17.32 9.36 -21.60
CA LEU A 162 17.86 9.61 -20.25
C LEU A 162 16.78 10.08 -19.28
N ALA A 163 15.86 10.92 -19.75
CA ALA A 163 14.76 11.45 -18.93
C ALA A 163 13.55 11.78 -19.80
N GLY A 164 12.41 11.18 -19.49
CA GLY A 164 11.16 11.44 -20.20
C GLY A 164 10.16 10.32 -19.95
N SER A 165 8.92 10.72 -19.64
CA SER A 165 7.80 9.80 -19.56
C SER A 165 7.27 9.47 -20.95
N GLY A 166 6.67 8.30 -21.09
CA GLY A 166 5.83 8.00 -22.25
C GLY A 166 4.56 8.84 -22.27
N GLY A 167 4.01 9.08 -23.45
CA GLY A 167 2.71 9.70 -23.63
C GLY A 167 1.59 8.66 -23.63
N ASN A 168 0.36 9.10 -23.37
CA ASN A 168 -0.81 8.24 -23.33
C ASN A 168 -1.31 7.92 -24.75
N GLY A 169 -1.78 6.69 -24.93
CA GLY A 169 -2.49 6.30 -26.13
C GLY A 169 -3.95 6.76 -26.12
N PHE A 170 -4.62 6.65 -27.27
CA PHE A 170 -6.02 7.02 -27.45
C PHE A 170 -6.75 6.03 -28.36
N ASN A 171 -8.05 5.81 -28.15
CA ASN A 171 -8.90 4.91 -28.95
C ASN A 171 -8.36 3.47 -29.11
N GLY A 172 -7.91 2.84 -28.01
CA GLY A 172 -7.28 1.52 -28.02
C GLY A 172 -5.79 1.55 -28.37
N GLY A 173 -5.22 2.73 -28.59
CA GLY A 173 -3.78 2.89 -28.82
C GLY A 173 -2.98 2.63 -27.55
N ALA A 174 -1.82 2.00 -27.68
CA ALA A 174 -0.94 1.73 -26.54
C ALA A 174 -0.31 3.03 -25.98
N GLY A 175 -0.03 3.04 -24.69
CA GLY A 175 0.81 4.07 -24.08
C GLY A 175 2.28 3.91 -24.48
N GLY A 176 2.98 5.03 -24.55
CA GLY A 176 4.41 5.06 -24.86
C GLY A 176 5.27 4.63 -23.68
N SER A 177 6.46 4.12 -23.94
CA SER A 177 7.42 3.73 -22.89
C SER A 177 8.30 4.91 -22.47
N ALA A 178 8.74 4.91 -21.22
CA ALA A 178 9.76 5.84 -20.74
C ALA A 178 11.19 5.40 -21.11
N GLY A 179 12.15 6.31 -20.96
CA GLY A 179 13.58 6.04 -21.09
C GLY A 179 14.19 5.45 -19.82
N TRP A 180 15.28 6.01 -19.32
CA TRP A 180 15.90 5.57 -18.06
C TRP A 180 15.14 6.05 -16.84
N VAL A 181 14.62 7.28 -16.91
CA VAL A 181 13.83 7.90 -15.85
C VAL A 181 12.54 8.45 -16.45
N GLY A 182 11.39 8.04 -15.90
CA GLY A 182 10.08 8.48 -16.35
C GLY A 182 9.04 7.37 -16.21
N ASN A 183 7.76 7.71 -16.24
CA ASN A 183 6.68 6.71 -16.18
C ASN A 183 6.26 6.31 -17.59
N GLY A 184 5.80 5.07 -17.76
CA GLY A 184 5.09 4.67 -18.97
C GLY A 184 3.78 5.44 -19.09
N GLY A 185 3.35 5.70 -20.32
CA GLY A 185 2.05 6.31 -20.59
C GLY A 185 0.92 5.29 -20.47
N ASP A 186 -0.29 5.74 -20.18
CA ASP A 186 -1.47 4.88 -20.13
C ASP A 186 -1.91 4.45 -21.54
N GLY A 187 -2.46 3.26 -21.65
CA GLY A 187 -3.17 2.81 -22.85
C GLY A 187 -4.50 3.53 -23.00
N GLY A 188 -4.89 3.83 -24.24
CA GLY A 188 -6.17 4.48 -24.53
C GLY A 188 -7.33 3.50 -24.47
N ASP A 189 -8.49 3.96 -24.01
CA ASP A 189 -9.72 3.17 -24.00
C ASP A 189 -10.14 2.77 -25.41
N GLY A 190 -10.64 1.54 -25.57
CA GLY A 190 -11.10 0.99 -26.82
C GLY A 190 -12.37 1.68 -27.33
N LEU A 191 -12.42 1.90 -28.65
CA LEU A 191 -13.67 2.25 -29.35
C LEU A 191 -14.70 1.12 -29.21
N PRO A 192 -16.00 1.34 -29.48
CA PRO A 192 -17.00 0.27 -29.42
C PRO A 192 -16.57 -1.01 -30.16
N GLY A 193 -16.55 -2.13 -29.44
CA GLY A 193 -16.09 -3.45 -29.90
C GLY A 193 -14.57 -3.63 -29.97
N GLY A 194 -13.80 -2.57 -29.75
CA GLY A 194 -12.33 -2.56 -29.76
C GLY A 194 -11.74 -2.77 -28.36
N ALA A 195 -10.58 -3.42 -28.29
CA ALA A 195 -9.86 -3.59 -27.03
C ALA A 195 -9.24 -2.28 -26.54
N GLY A 196 -9.02 -2.19 -25.24
CA GLY A 196 -8.20 -1.14 -24.64
C GLY A 196 -6.73 -1.30 -25.00
N GLY A 197 -6.01 -0.17 -25.04
CA GLY A 197 -4.59 -0.13 -25.32
C GLY A 197 -3.76 -0.65 -24.14
N ALA A 198 -2.60 -1.24 -24.44
CA ALA A 198 -1.65 -1.59 -23.38
C ALA A 198 -1.02 -0.34 -22.75
N GLY A 199 -0.76 -0.38 -21.45
CA GLY A 199 0.08 0.61 -20.79
C GLY A 199 1.55 0.50 -21.21
N GLY A 200 2.25 1.62 -21.22
CA GLY A 200 3.67 1.69 -21.56
C GLY A 200 4.58 1.28 -20.40
N THR A 201 5.80 0.84 -20.71
CA THR A 201 6.77 0.45 -19.67
C THR A 201 7.38 1.68 -18.97
N GLY A 202 7.53 1.60 -17.65
CA GLY A 202 8.23 2.57 -16.83
C GLY A 202 9.73 2.64 -17.07
N GLY A 203 10.37 3.67 -16.54
CA GLY A 203 11.78 3.96 -16.81
C GLY A 203 12.71 2.87 -16.29
N LEU A 204 13.79 2.59 -17.04
CA LEU A 204 14.73 1.50 -16.74
C LEU A 204 15.33 1.57 -15.33
N VAL A 205 15.53 2.77 -14.79
CA VAL A 205 16.18 3.03 -13.49
C VAL A 205 15.20 3.61 -12.46
N LEU A 206 14.24 4.44 -12.89
CA LEU A 206 13.19 4.99 -12.05
C LEU A 206 11.91 5.20 -12.86
N GLY A 207 10.78 4.71 -12.35
CA GLY A 207 9.47 4.97 -12.91
C GLY A 207 8.53 3.77 -12.91
N HIS A 208 7.24 4.08 -12.95
CA HIS A 208 6.13 3.13 -12.95
C HIS A 208 5.70 2.80 -14.38
N GLY A 209 5.15 1.60 -14.57
CA GLY A 209 4.42 1.28 -15.79
C GLY A 209 3.10 2.05 -15.86
N GLY A 210 2.64 2.35 -17.07
CA GLY A 210 1.34 2.97 -17.31
C GLY A 210 0.20 1.96 -17.21
N ASN A 211 -1.01 2.41 -16.93
CA ASN A 211 -2.18 1.53 -16.87
C ASN A 211 -2.63 1.09 -18.26
N GLY A 212 -3.29 -0.07 -18.35
CA GLY A 212 -4.00 -0.47 -19.55
C GLY A 212 -5.32 0.28 -19.70
N GLY A 213 -5.72 0.56 -20.95
CA GLY A 213 -7.00 1.19 -21.27
C GLY A 213 -8.18 0.22 -21.11
N ALA A 214 -9.37 0.74 -20.85
CA ALA A 214 -10.58 -0.06 -20.80
C ALA A 214 -10.98 -0.59 -22.19
N GLY A 215 -11.61 -1.76 -22.23
CA GLY A 215 -12.21 -2.31 -23.44
C GLY A 215 -13.50 -1.57 -23.81
N GLY A 216 -13.74 -1.38 -25.11
CA GLY A 216 -14.90 -0.64 -25.60
C GLY A 216 -16.22 -1.39 -25.43
N ALA A 217 -17.32 -0.64 -25.36
CA ALA A 217 -18.67 -1.20 -25.26
C ALA A 217 -19.05 -2.05 -26.50
N PRO A 218 -20.03 -2.97 -26.41
CA PRO A 218 -20.43 -3.80 -27.55
C PRO A 218 -21.03 -2.98 -28.72
N ILE A 219 -20.77 -3.41 -29.96
CA ILE A 219 -21.37 -2.79 -31.17
C ILE A 219 -22.82 -3.23 -31.43
N THR A 220 -23.28 -4.27 -30.74
CA THR A 220 -24.65 -4.81 -30.82
C THR A 220 -25.18 -5.11 -29.43
N THR A 221 -26.47 -4.88 -29.18
CA THR A 221 -27.12 -5.21 -27.91
C THR A 221 -26.93 -6.68 -27.56
N GLY A 222 -26.30 -6.97 -26.42
CA GLY A 222 -26.00 -8.34 -25.96
C GLY A 222 -24.77 -9.00 -26.61
N GLY A 223 -24.04 -8.30 -27.50
CA GLY A 223 -22.76 -8.76 -28.02
C GLY A 223 -21.60 -8.55 -27.02
N PRO A 224 -20.43 -9.17 -27.24
CA PRO A 224 -19.25 -8.91 -26.44
C PRO A 224 -18.69 -7.50 -26.70
N GLY A 225 -18.17 -6.87 -25.65
CA GLY A 225 -17.33 -5.69 -25.73
C GLY A 225 -15.88 -6.05 -26.05
N GLY A 226 -15.01 -5.05 -26.04
CA GLY A 226 -13.56 -5.26 -26.18
C GLY A 226 -12.92 -5.73 -24.87
N ALA A 227 -11.80 -6.43 -24.95
CA ALA A 227 -10.99 -6.77 -23.77
C ALA A 227 -10.32 -5.51 -23.20
N GLY A 228 -10.06 -5.52 -21.90
CA GLY A 228 -9.20 -4.52 -21.27
C GLY A 228 -7.76 -4.66 -21.76
N GLY A 229 -7.04 -3.55 -21.87
CA GLY A 229 -5.61 -3.54 -22.20
C GLY A 229 -4.77 -3.96 -20.99
N PRO A 230 -3.64 -4.65 -21.18
CA PRO A 230 -2.75 -4.96 -20.06
C PRO A 230 -2.07 -3.69 -19.54
N GLY A 231 -1.75 -3.68 -18.25
CA GLY A 231 -0.89 -2.67 -17.64
C GLY A 231 0.56 -2.83 -18.11
N GLY A 232 1.30 -1.72 -18.13
CA GLY A 232 2.71 -1.70 -18.45
C GLY A 232 3.57 -2.13 -17.26
N ASP A 233 4.68 -2.80 -17.53
CA ASP A 233 5.64 -3.14 -16.47
C ASP A 233 6.37 -1.89 -15.95
N ALA A 234 6.86 -1.93 -14.71
CA ALA A 234 7.95 -1.05 -14.32
C ALA A 234 9.27 -1.46 -15.00
N GLY A 235 10.24 -0.54 -15.07
CA GLY A 235 11.53 -0.82 -15.71
C GLY A 235 12.30 -1.96 -15.04
N LEU A 236 12.94 -2.82 -15.84
CA LEU A 236 13.65 -4.04 -15.42
C LEU A 236 14.71 -3.82 -14.32
N LEU A 237 15.41 -2.70 -14.33
CA LEU A 237 16.45 -2.37 -13.35
C LEU A 237 16.02 -1.24 -12.42
N SER A 238 14.73 -0.94 -12.39
CA SER A 238 14.25 0.25 -11.71
C SER A 238 14.48 0.09 -10.21
N LEU A 239 15.12 1.07 -9.57
CA LEU A 239 15.26 1.02 -8.12
C LEU A 239 13.88 1.06 -7.46
N TRP A 240 12.93 1.80 -8.06
CA TRP A 240 11.58 2.00 -7.56
C TRP A 240 10.60 2.10 -8.74
N GLY A 241 9.62 1.20 -8.77
CA GLY A 241 8.61 1.19 -9.84
C GLY A 241 7.54 0.12 -9.63
N ARG A 242 6.28 0.55 -9.71
CA ARG A 242 5.09 -0.30 -9.71
C ARG A 242 4.71 -0.64 -11.14
N GLY A 243 4.25 -1.85 -11.39
CA GLY A 243 3.54 -2.15 -12.63
C GLY A 243 2.21 -1.39 -12.70
N GLY A 244 1.79 -1.02 -13.90
CA GLY A 244 0.49 -0.38 -14.12
C GLY A 244 -0.65 -1.38 -13.96
N ARG A 245 -1.84 -0.91 -13.59
CA ARG A 245 -3.03 -1.77 -13.54
C ARG A 245 -3.46 -2.21 -14.94
N GLY A 246 -4.04 -3.40 -15.03
CA GLY A 246 -4.79 -3.82 -16.21
C GLY A 246 -6.06 -3.00 -16.38
N GLY A 247 -6.46 -2.78 -17.63
CA GLY A 247 -7.70 -2.10 -18.00
C GLY A 247 -8.91 -2.99 -17.82
N THR A 248 -10.06 -2.39 -17.56
CA THR A 248 -11.31 -3.15 -17.39
C THR A 248 -11.81 -3.71 -18.72
N GLY A 249 -12.37 -4.93 -18.72
CA GLY A 249 -13.01 -5.50 -19.90
C GLY A 249 -14.37 -4.86 -20.18
N GLY A 250 -14.75 -4.77 -21.46
CA GLY A 250 -16.13 -4.53 -21.87
C GLY A 250 -17.04 -5.73 -21.51
N PRO A 251 -18.38 -5.59 -21.57
CA PRO A 251 -19.31 -6.68 -21.28
C PRO A 251 -18.93 -7.99 -21.98
N LEU A 252 -18.96 -9.12 -21.26
CA LEU A 252 -18.57 -10.46 -21.74
C LEU A 252 -17.10 -10.58 -22.22
N ALA A 253 -16.25 -9.58 -21.96
CA ALA A 253 -14.84 -9.59 -22.34
C ALA A 253 -13.94 -9.58 -21.10
N PRO A 254 -12.74 -10.18 -21.18
CA PRO A 254 -11.81 -10.23 -20.06
C PRO A 254 -11.24 -8.85 -19.74
N GLY A 255 -10.88 -8.66 -18.46
CA GLY A 255 -10.01 -7.56 -18.07
C GLY A 255 -8.57 -7.80 -18.54
N GLY A 256 -7.79 -6.73 -18.65
CA GLY A 256 -6.37 -6.82 -18.98
C GLY A 256 -5.52 -7.23 -17.78
N ASP A 257 -4.37 -7.83 -18.02
CA ASP A 257 -3.45 -8.24 -16.96
C ASP A 257 -2.80 -7.01 -16.30
N GLY A 258 -2.45 -7.11 -15.03
CA GLY A 258 -1.60 -6.13 -14.37
C GLY A 258 -0.15 -6.21 -14.87
N GLY A 259 0.53 -5.08 -14.94
CA GLY A 259 1.95 -5.01 -15.26
C GLY A 259 2.80 -5.49 -14.07
N ASN A 260 3.99 -6.01 -14.34
CA ASN A 260 4.91 -6.45 -13.30
C ASN A 260 5.59 -5.26 -12.60
N GLY A 261 5.88 -5.44 -11.32
CA GLY A 261 6.72 -4.50 -10.57
C GLY A 261 8.18 -4.56 -11.02
N SER A 262 8.96 -3.55 -10.61
CA SER A 262 10.41 -3.59 -10.75
C SER A 262 11.03 -4.76 -9.97
N TRP A 263 12.21 -5.20 -10.41
CA TRP A 263 12.99 -6.28 -9.80
C TRP A 263 13.68 -5.91 -8.48
N VAL A 264 13.73 -4.63 -8.10
CA VAL A 264 14.41 -4.20 -6.85
C VAL A 264 13.40 -4.01 -5.72
N PHE A 265 12.46 -3.06 -5.84
CA PHE A 265 11.38 -2.80 -4.86
C PHE A 265 10.00 -2.68 -5.54
N GLY A 266 9.66 -3.59 -6.45
CA GLY A 266 8.47 -3.45 -7.27
C GLY A 266 7.26 -4.23 -6.77
N VAL A 267 6.15 -3.52 -6.58
CA VAL A 267 4.82 -4.12 -6.46
C VAL A 267 4.23 -4.29 -7.87
N GLY A 268 3.60 -5.43 -8.13
CA GLY A 268 2.81 -5.62 -9.35
C GLY A 268 1.63 -4.65 -9.43
N GLY A 269 1.19 -4.39 -10.65
CA GLY A 269 -0.09 -3.75 -10.89
C GLY A 269 -1.22 -4.74 -10.72
N ASP A 270 -2.37 -4.28 -10.24
CA ASP A 270 -3.54 -5.15 -10.12
C ASP A 270 -4.09 -5.48 -11.51
N GLY A 271 -4.72 -6.66 -11.63
CA GLY A 271 -5.41 -7.02 -12.86
C GLY A 271 -6.65 -6.16 -13.10
N GLY A 272 -7.05 -6.07 -14.35
CA GLY A 272 -8.26 -5.39 -14.78
C GLY A 272 -9.52 -6.16 -14.38
N ALA A 273 -10.51 -5.43 -13.86
CA ALA A 273 -11.83 -6.00 -13.59
C ALA A 273 -12.54 -6.41 -14.90
N THR A 274 -13.56 -7.24 -14.78
CA THR A 274 -14.32 -7.75 -15.93
C THR A 274 -15.47 -6.83 -16.30
N GLY A 275 -15.88 -6.88 -17.56
CA GLY A 275 -17.26 -6.56 -17.89
C GLY A 275 -18.18 -7.70 -17.46
N THR A 276 -19.48 -7.43 -17.38
CA THR A 276 -20.49 -8.43 -17.00
C THR A 276 -20.31 -9.76 -17.75
N GLY A 277 -19.92 -10.83 -17.03
CA GLY A 277 -19.71 -12.18 -17.58
C GLY A 277 -18.30 -12.52 -18.14
N GLY A 278 -17.31 -11.64 -18.02
CA GLY A 278 -15.90 -11.92 -18.37
C GLY A 278 -15.08 -12.53 -17.22
N VAL A 279 -13.83 -12.92 -17.49
CA VAL A 279 -12.83 -13.38 -16.48
C VAL A 279 -11.84 -12.26 -16.14
N PRO A 280 -11.53 -12.00 -14.85
CA PRO A 280 -10.63 -10.92 -14.46
C PRO A 280 -9.23 -11.15 -15.01
N GLY A 281 -8.52 -10.06 -15.30
CA GLY A 281 -7.10 -10.16 -15.61
C GLY A 281 -6.33 -10.59 -14.35
N PRO A 282 -5.35 -11.50 -14.43
CA PRO A 282 -4.40 -11.70 -13.35
C PRO A 282 -3.67 -10.40 -12.99
N GLY A 283 -3.31 -10.25 -11.71
CA GLY A 283 -2.38 -9.21 -11.28
C GLY A 283 -0.96 -9.49 -11.78
N GLY A 284 -0.17 -8.43 -11.95
CA GLY A 284 1.25 -8.55 -12.25
C GLY A 284 2.03 -9.02 -11.04
N GLU A 285 3.16 -9.66 -11.28
CA GLU A 285 4.02 -10.14 -10.19
C GLU A 285 4.80 -8.98 -9.57
N GLY A 286 4.84 -8.93 -8.23
CA GLY A 286 5.88 -8.23 -7.51
C GLY A 286 7.14 -9.09 -7.53
N ARG A 287 8.29 -8.53 -7.92
CA ARG A 287 9.51 -9.32 -8.07
C ARG A 287 10.65 -8.70 -7.28
N LEU A 288 11.15 -9.42 -6.28
CA LEU A 288 12.20 -8.98 -5.39
C LEU A 288 13.49 -9.76 -5.70
N LEU A 289 14.32 -9.25 -6.60
CA LEU A 289 15.66 -9.80 -6.91
C LEU A 289 16.72 -9.32 -5.92
N PHE A 290 16.45 -8.22 -5.24
CA PHE A 290 17.14 -7.85 -4.03
C PHE A 290 16.10 -7.60 -2.94
N VAL A 291 15.88 -8.60 -2.08
CA VAL A 291 16.03 -8.23 -0.67
C VAL A 291 17.44 -7.66 -0.66
N ILE A 292 17.64 -6.36 -0.49
CA ILE A 292 18.82 -5.99 0.28
C ILE A 292 18.45 -6.62 1.61
N PRO A 293 19.01 -7.77 2.02
CA PRO A 293 19.08 -7.92 3.45
C PRO A 293 19.77 -6.62 3.84
N ARG A 294 19.12 -5.76 4.66
CA ARG A 294 19.99 -5.13 5.62
C ARG A 294 20.45 -6.36 6.40
N ASN A 295 21.56 -6.93 5.94
CA ASN A 295 22.55 -7.37 6.87
C ASN A 295 22.82 -6.07 7.61
N GLY A 296 22.01 -5.80 8.64
CA GLY A 296 22.53 -5.11 9.79
C GLY A 296 23.89 -5.73 9.99
N ALA A 297 24.92 -4.89 10.05
CA ALA A 297 26.29 -5.35 10.19
C ALA A 297 26.52 -6.18 11.49
N ASP A 298 25.44 -6.51 12.19
CA ASP A 298 25.24 -7.21 13.45
C ASP A 298 24.49 -8.55 13.36
N GLY A 299 23.87 -8.91 12.23
CA GLY A 299 23.19 -10.21 12.04
C GLY A 299 21.83 -10.31 12.74
N LEU A 300 21.13 -9.20 12.90
CA LEU A 300 19.80 -9.14 13.53
C LEU A 300 18.67 -9.22 12.48
N ASP A 301 17.50 -9.71 12.89
CA ASP A 301 16.30 -9.87 12.04
C ASP A 301 15.51 -8.55 11.97
N ASP A 302 15.46 -7.93 10.80
CA ASP A 302 14.74 -6.68 10.53
C ASP A 302 13.21 -6.80 10.75
N SER A 303 12.70 -8.00 11.02
CA SER A 303 11.28 -8.28 11.21
C SER A 303 10.81 -8.20 12.68
N LEU A 304 11.61 -7.65 13.61
CA LEU A 304 11.17 -7.43 15.00
C LEU A 304 10.54 -6.05 15.20
N VAL A 305 9.46 -5.99 15.98
CA VAL A 305 8.80 -4.74 16.40
C VAL A 305 8.75 -4.57 17.93
N TYR A 306 8.95 -3.33 18.40
CA TYR A 306 8.72 -2.94 19.79
C TYR A 306 7.39 -2.19 19.89
N PHE A 307 6.48 -2.65 20.74
CA PHE A 307 5.33 -1.85 21.13
C PHE A 307 5.71 -0.96 22.34
N LEU A 308 5.49 0.34 22.21
CA LEU A 308 5.95 1.38 23.13
C LEU A 308 4.75 2.16 23.70
N ASP A 309 4.52 2.05 25.00
CA ASP A 309 3.55 2.90 25.71
C ASP A 309 4.05 4.35 25.87
N ASP A 310 5.37 4.53 25.82
CA ASP A 310 6.05 5.83 25.89
C ASP A 310 7.02 5.97 24.71
N THR A 311 6.58 6.71 23.70
CA THR A 311 7.34 6.92 22.45
C THR A 311 8.67 7.63 22.65
N SER A 312 8.87 8.33 23.79
CA SER A 312 10.18 8.93 24.12
C SER A 312 11.29 7.87 24.30
N GLN A 313 10.91 6.62 24.53
CA GLN A 313 11.81 5.49 24.69
C GLN A 313 12.23 4.84 23.36
N THR A 314 11.85 5.41 22.22
CA THR A 314 12.30 4.95 20.90
C THR A 314 13.83 4.87 20.80
N THR A 315 14.56 5.71 21.55
CA THR A 315 16.03 5.68 21.63
C THR A 315 16.61 4.40 22.24
N HIS A 316 15.81 3.61 22.97
CA HIS A 316 16.20 2.30 23.50
C HIS A 316 16.02 1.17 22.46
N THR A 317 15.40 1.46 21.32
CA THR A 317 15.15 0.47 20.26
C THR A 317 16.23 0.53 19.18
N PRO A 318 16.72 -0.62 18.66
CA PRO A 318 17.68 -0.64 17.56
C PRO A 318 17.13 0.09 16.32
N ALA A 319 17.99 0.81 15.58
CA ALA A 319 17.59 1.58 14.40
C ALA A 319 16.94 0.76 13.27
N GLY A 320 17.29 -0.53 13.17
CA GLY A 320 16.75 -1.43 12.15
C GLY A 320 15.37 -2.00 12.45
N TYR A 321 14.86 -1.85 13.68
CA TYR A 321 13.65 -2.56 14.12
C TYR A 321 12.42 -1.66 14.01
N GLY A 322 11.26 -2.28 13.84
CA GLY A 322 9.99 -1.56 13.88
C GLY A 322 9.67 -1.01 15.28
N VAL A 323 8.82 0.01 15.31
CA VAL A 323 8.20 0.49 16.55
C VAL A 323 6.70 0.65 16.33
N ILE A 324 5.90 0.33 17.34
CA ILE A 324 4.47 0.61 17.41
C ILE A 324 4.23 1.51 18.63
N GLY A 325 3.37 2.51 18.50
CA GLY A 325 3.01 3.41 19.58
C GLY A 325 2.19 4.60 19.10
N GLU A 326 1.88 5.51 20.01
CA GLU A 326 1.14 6.74 19.78
C GLU A 326 2.11 7.86 19.38
N PHE A 327 2.53 7.87 18.11
CA PHE A 327 3.51 8.84 17.63
C PHE A 327 2.83 10.10 17.10
N SER A 328 3.43 11.27 17.34
CA SER A 328 3.05 12.46 16.59
C SER A 328 3.46 12.35 15.12
N ALA A 329 2.79 13.08 14.24
CA ALA A 329 3.17 13.16 12.82
C ALA A 329 4.65 13.53 12.60
N ALA A 330 5.22 14.39 13.44
CA ALA A 330 6.63 14.78 13.36
C ALA A 330 7.58 13.64 13.76
N GLU A 331 7.20 12.84 14.77
CA GLU A 331 7.96 11.64 15.16
C GLU A 331 7.92 10.59 14.06
N ARG A 332 6.74 10.34 13.47
CA ARG A 332 6.61 9.42 12.33
C ARG A 332 7.45 9.87 11.13
N GLU A 333 7.40 11.15 10.75
CA GLU A 333 8.23 11.69 9.67
C GLU A 333 9.72 11.48 9.95
N ALA A 334 10.18 11.75 11.17
CA ALA A 334 11.58 11.57 11.55
C ALA A 334 12.00 10.09 11.53
N LEU A 335 11.18 9.19 12.07
CA LEU A 335 11.46 7.77 12.15
C LEU A 335 11.44 7.11 10.77
N THR A 336 10.41 7.37 9.97
CA THR A 336 10.30 6.84 8.59
C THR A 336 11.36 7.44 7.66
N GLY A 337 11.75 8.70 7.87
CA GLY A 337 12.88 9.34 7.19
C GLY A 337 14.23 8.67 7.48
N SER A 338 14.36 8.01 8.64
CA SER A 338 15.53 7.18 8.97
C SER A 338 15.48 5.76 8.38
N GLY A 339 14.40 5.42 7.68
CA GLY A 339 14.22 4.10 7.08
C GLY A 339 13.55 3.08 8.00
N ARG A 340 12.89 3.53 9.08
CA ARG A 340 12.18 2.68 10.03
C ARG A 340 10.72 2.48 9.62
N ILE A 341 10.18 1.30 9.85
CA ILE A 341 8.74 1.03 9.75
C ILE A 341 8.09 1.41 11.08
N VAL A 342 7.06 2.26 11.04
CA VAL A 342 6.36 2.76 12.22
C VAL A 342 4.93 2.29 12.20
N GLY A 343 4.50 1.55 13.22
CA GLY A 343 3.10 1.27 13.48
C GLY A 343 2.47 2.39 14.29
N GLU A 344 1.54 3.11 13.69
CA GLU A 344 0.80 4.16 14.38
C GLU A 344 -0.42 3.55 15.07
N SER A 345 -0.49 3.73 16.39
CA SER A 345 -1.71 3.54 17.17
C SER A 345 -2.22 4.91 17.61
N VAL A 346 -3.53 5.08 17.73
CA VAL A 346 -4.12 6.32 18.24
C VAL A 346 -4.85 6.03 19.54
N ALA A 347 -4.61 6.86 20.56
CA ALA A 347 -5.29 6.73 21.84
C ALA A 347 -6.81 6.71 21.64
N LEU A 348 -7.47 5.70 22.21
CA LEU A 348 -8.92 5.57 22.17
C LEU A 348 -9.56 6.24 23.42
N ILE A 349 -10.79 6.75 23.30
CA ILE A 349 -11.52 7.45 24.37
C ILE A 349 -12.03 6.47 25.42
N ASN A 350 -11.41 6.51 26.60
CA ASN A 350 -11.88 5.81 27.78
C ASN A 350 -12.82 6.69 28.64
N ASN A 351 -14.13 6.55 28.44
CA ASN A 351 -15.13 7.38 29.14
C ASN A 351 -15.50 6.91 30.55
N ASP A 352 -15.12 5.70 30.96
CA ASP A 352 -15.45 5.14 32.28
C ASP A 352 -14.24 4.92 33.20
N GLY A 353 -13.03 5.16 32.70
CA GLY A 353 -11.79 5.05 33.46
C GLY A 353 -11.40 3.61 33.78
N THR A 354 -11.94 2.63 33.04
CA THR A 354 -11.62 1.21 33.20
C THR A 354 -10.73 0.70 32.06
N ASP A 355 -9.79 -0.19 32.36
CA ASP A 355 -8.91 -0.77 31.34
C ASP A 355 -9.75 -1.65 30.39
N GLY A 356 -9.70 -1.35 29.09
CA GLY A 356 -10.38 -2.11 28.03
C GLY A 356 -11.90 -1.97 27.96
N TYR A 357 -12.37 -0.88 27.34
CA TYR A 357 -13.78 -0.48 27.28
C TYR A 357 -14.38 -0.64 25.88
N SER A 358 -15.70 -0.73 25.81
CA SER A 358 -16.42 -0.81 24.53
C SER A 358 -16.46 0.53 23.81
N LEU A 359 -16.12 0.52 22.52
CA LEU A 359 -16.28 1.68 21.63
C LEU A 359 -17.72 1.86 21.18
N TRP A 360 -18.55 0.81 21.26
CA TRP A 360 -19.90 0.81 20.71
C TRP A 360 -20.82 1.90 21.28
N PRO A 361 -20.86 2.17 22.60
CA PRO A 361 -21.68 3.26 23.14
C PRO A 361 -21.37 4.63 22.56
N LEU A 362 -20.16 4.85 22.01
CA LEU A 362 -19.74 6.12 21.42
C LEU A 362 -20.29 6.33 20.01
N ILE A 363 -20.59 5.24 19.29
CA ILE A 363 -20.91 5.28 17.86
C ILE A 363 -22.22 4.59 17.49
N SER A 364 -22.86 3.86 18.41
CA SER A 364 -24.06 3.06 18.14
C SER A 364 -25.23 3.87 17.57
N ASP A 365 -25.38 5.15 17.95
CA ASP A 365 -26.40 6.06 17.42
C ASP A 365 -26.21 6.39 15.93
N LEU A 366 -25.00 6.20 15.39
CA LEU A 366 -24.72 6.34 13.96
C LEU A 366 -25.34 5.19 13.13
N PHE A 367 -25.74 4.10 13.80
CA PHE A 367 -26.22 2.87 13.20
C PHE A 367 -27.71 2.61 13.47
N SER A 368 -28.53 3.62 13.19
CA SER A 368 -29.99 3.57 13.42
C SER A 368 -30.79 2.90 12.30
N SER A 369 -30.15 2.50 11.20
CA SER A 369 -30.79 1.88 10.04
C SER A 369 -29.92 0.78 9.44
N ALA A 370 -30.56 -0.24 8.88
CA ALA A 370 -29.90 -1.25 8.03
C ALA A 370 -29.78 -0.81 6.55
N THR A 371 -30.22 0.40 6.22
CA THR A 371 -30.09 0.92 4.84
C THR A 371 -28.63 1.14 4.50
N PRO A 372 -28.11 0.59 3.39
CA PRO A 372 -26.72 0.81 2.98
C PRO A 372 -26.38 2.29 2.86
N ILE A 373 -25.24 2.69 3.42
CA ILE A 373 -24.70 4.05 3.32
C ILE A 373 -24.30 4.31 1.86
N ALA A 374 -24.71 5.46 1.33
CA ALA A 374 -24.31 5.87 -0.02
C ALA A 374 -22.80 6.14 -0.08
N GLU A 375 -22.16 5.90 -1.23
CA GLU A 375 -20.69 6.07 -1.39
C GLU A 375 -20.21 7.47 -0.96
N ALA A 376 -20.97 8.52 -1.29
CA ALA A 376 -20.64 9.90 -0.93
C ALA A 376 -20.63 10.16 0.59
N ASP A 377 -21.35 9.32 1.36
CA ASP A 377 -21.53 9.47 2.81
C ASP A 377 -20.56 8.60 3.62
N LYS A 378 -19.79 7.70 2.97
CA LYS A 378 -18.84 6.81 3.66
C LYS A 378 -17.71 7.56 4.35
N ILE A 379 -17.06 8.51 3.66
CA ILE A 379 -15.97 9.32 4.23
C ILE A 379 -16.47 10.20 5.40
N PRO A 380 -17.61 10.93 5.29
CA PRO A 380 -18.20 11.63 6.41
C PRO A 380 -18.52 10.73 7.62
N LEU A 381 -19.09 9.55 7.39
CA LEU A 381 -19.40 8.60 8.45
C LEU A 381 -18.12 8.06 9.11
N ALA A 382 -17.13 7.65 8.31
CA ALA A 382 -15.84 7.18 8.79
C ALA A 382 -15.12 8.23 9.65
N THR A 383 -15.10 9.47 9.17
CA THR A 383 -14.57 10.62 9.91
C THR A 383 -15.28 10.77 11.25
N THR A 384 -16.61 10.65 11.26
CA THR A 384 -17.42 10.76 12.48
C THR A 384 -17.11 9.64 13.47
N ILE A 385 -17.00 8.39 12.99
CA ILE A 385 -16.65 7.22 13.82
C ILE A 385 -15.30 7.45 14.50
N LEU A 386 -14.24 7.71 13.71
CA LEU A 386 -12.90 7.97 14.25
C LEU A 386 -12.93 9.15 15.23
N SER A 387 -13.72 10.19 14.91
CA SER A 387 -13.80 11.38 15.75
C SER A 387 -14.37 11.17 17.14
N ARG A 388 -15.20 10.14 17.30
CA ARG A 388 -15.88 9.82 18.55
C ARG A 388 -15.16 8.78 19.39
N VAL A 389 -14.27 8.01 18.78
CA VAL A 389 -13.57 6.91 19.45
C VAL A 389 -12.12 7.25 19.77
N GLN A 390 -11.49 8.22 19.09
CA GLN A 390 -10.10 8.61 19.33
C GLN A 390 -10.01 9.84 20.24
N VAL A 391 -9.05 9.86 21.17
CA VAL A 391 -8.78 10.98 22.09
C VAL A 391 -8.27 12.20 21.31
N TYR A 392 -7.46 11.94 20.29
CA TYR A 392 -6.91 12.94 19.39
C TYR A 392 -7.41 12.67 17.96
N PRO A 393 -8.72 12.89 17.71
CA PRO A 393 -9.37 12.53 16.46
C PRO A 393 -8.95 13.49 15.35
N GLY A 394 -8.00 13.09 14.53
CA GLY A 394 -7.23 14.06 13.79
C GLY A 394 -7.09 13.79 12.31
N LEU A 395 -7.95 14.41 11.50
CA LEU A 395 -7.78 14.50 10.04
C LEU A 395 -7.09 15.82 9.61
N GLY A 396 -6.21 16.38 10.45
CA GLY A 396 -5.57 17.68 10.22
C GLY A 396 -4.08 17.74 10.60
N PRO A 397 -3.39 18.88 10.37
CA PRO A 397 -1.97 19.02 10.70
C PRO A 397 -1.69 18.97 12.22
N GLY A 398 -0.69 18.19 12.64
CA GLY A 398 -0.27 18.04 14.04
C GLY A 398 -1.04 16.98 14.83
N GLN A 399 -1.60 15.98 14.14
CA GLN A 399 -2.47 14.95 14.70
C GLN A 399 -1.83 13.56 14.69
N GLU A 400 -2.40 12.62 15.46
CA GLU A 400 -1.94 11.23 15.61
C GLU A 400 -2.42 10.34 14.46
N PHE A 401 -3.69 10.41 14.05
CA PHE A 401 -4.18 9.55 12.96
C PHE A 401 -3.37 9.73 11.66
N PRO A 402 -2.90 8.63 11.02
CA PRO A 402 -2.01 8.74 9.88
C PRO A 402 -2.75 9.21 8.61
N SER A 403 -2.02 9.83 7.70
CA SER A 403 -2.48 10.17 6.37
C SER A 403 -2.18 9.04 5.37
N PRO A 404 -2.97 8.90 4.28
CA PRO A 404 -2.72 7.89 3.25
C PRO A 404 -1.29 7.91 2.67
N SER A 405 -0.70 9.11 2.53
CA SER A 405 0.65 9.29 1.99
C SER A 405 1.75 8.71 2.86
N GLU A 406 1.53 8.59 4.17
CA GLU A 406 2.53 8.04 5.09
C GLU A 406 2.71 6.53 4.94
N GLY A 407 1.73 5.84 4.32
CA GLY A 407 1.85 4.42 3.98
C GLY A 407 2.80 4.13 2.81
N THR A 408 3.25 5.17 2.10
CA THR A 408 4.23 5.03 1.02
C THR A 408 5.65 5.13 1.59
N ALA A 409 6.51 4.16 1.24
CA ALA A 409 7.88 4.17 1.71
C ALA A 409 8.70 5.38 1.24
N THR A 410 9.44 5.96 2.18
CA THR A 410 10.41 7.01 1.94
C THR A 410 11.59 6.48 1.13
N PRO A 411 12.48 7.36 0.60
CA PRO A 411 13.72 6.91 -0.03
C PRO A 411 14.63 6.07 0.88
N ALA A 412 14.48 6.18 2.20
CA ALA A 412 15.20 5.38 3.18
C ALA A 412 14.54 4.00 3.45
N GLY A 413 13.37 3.76 2.86
CA GLY A 413 12.60 2.51 2.99
C GLY A 413 11.64 2.48 4.19
N GLY A 414 11.53 3.57 4.95
CA GLY A 414 10.62 3.65 6.09
C GLY A 414 9.23 4.10 5.67
N TYR A 415 8.19 3.62 6.34
CA TYR A 415 6.79 3.97 6.09
C TYR A 415 5.98 3.76 7.36
N VAL A 416 4.76 4.30 7.36
CA VAL A 416 3.79 4.08 8.43
C VAL A 416 2.88 2.91 8.05
N ILE A 417 2.56 2.07 9.02
CA ILE A 417 1.41 1.18 8.97
C ILE A 417 0.40 1.66 10.02
N TRP A 418 -0.89 1.45 9.78
CA TRP A 418 -1.88 1.70 10.82
C TRP A 418 -2.00 0.46 11.71
N ALA A 419 -1.44 0.55 12.90
CA ALA A 419 -1.36 -0.52 13.89
C ALA A 419 -2.17 -0.13 15.13
N GLN A 420 -3.48 0.09 14.92
CA GLN A 420 -4.40 0.50 15.98
C GLN A 420 -4.44 -0.56 17.09
N ASP A 421 -4.08 -0.13 18.29
CA ASP A 421 -4.21 -0.94 19.49
C ASP A 421 -5.66 -1.03 19.93
N PHE A 422 -6.09 -2.24 20.26
CA PHE A 422 -7.39 -2.54 20.82
C PHE A 422 -7.24 -3.36 22.09
N GLU A 423 -7.48 -2.71 23.21
CA GLU A 423 -7.53 -3.32 24.53
C GLU A 423 -8.98 -3.48 24.97
N PHE A 424 -9.39 -4.68 25.37
CA PHE A 424 -10.74 -4.93 25.88
C PHE A 424 -10.71 -5.85 27.09
N SER A 425 -11.46 -5.46 28.13
CA SER A 425 -11.77 -6.30 29.29
C SER A 425 -13.21 -6.82 29.18
N PRO A 426 -13.46 -8.11 29.40
CA PRO A 426 -14.81 -8.66 29.43
C PRO A 426 -15.71 -8.03 30.51
N GLY A 427 -17.02 -7.93 30.23
CA GLY A 427 -18.05 -7.68 31.26
C GLY A 427 -18.75 -6.31 31.23
N HIS A 428 -18.37 -5.38 30.35
CA HIS A 428 -18.89 -4.00 30.34
C HIS A 428 -19.94 -3.71 29.24
N THR A 429 -20.08 -4.56 28.22
CA THR A 429 -21.04 -4.43 27.10
C THR A 429 -21.51 -5.80 26.62
N SER A 430 -22.45 -5.87 25.67
CA SER A 430 -22.70 -7.12 24.95
C SER A 430 -21.49 -7.46 24.07
N THR A 431 -21.11 -8.74 24.00
CA THR A 431 -20.02 -9.24 23.16
C THR A 431 -20.13 -8.70 21.72
N ASP A 432 -21.34 -8.72 21.15
CA ASP A 432 -21.61 -8.19 19.80
C ASP A 432 -21.29 -6.68 19.69
N GLY A 433 -21.61 -5.89 20.71
CA GLY A 433 -21.25 -4.47 20.76
C GLY A 433 -19.73 -4.26 20.73
N ALA A 434 -18.97 -5.01 21.52
CA ALA A 434 -17.51 -4.88 21.56
C ALA A 434 -16.89 -5.08 20.17
N TYR A 435 -17.21 -6.20 19.51
CA TYR A 435 -16.68 -6.50 18.18
C TYR A 435 -17.24 -5.59 17.08
N ALA A 436 -18.51 -5.17 17.17
CA ALA A 436 -19.08 -4.18 16.26
C ALA A 436 -18.35 -2.83 16.35
N GLY A 437 -17.96 -2.41 17.55
CA GLY A 437 -17.13 -1.24 17.78
C GLY A 437 -15.79 -1.33 17.07
N VAL A 438 -15.06 -2.42 17.27
CA VAL A 438 -13.76 -2.67 16.61
C VAL A 438 -13.91 -2.67 15.09
N LEU A 439 -14.86 -3.42 14.54
CA LEU A 439 -15.09 -3.51 13.10
C LEU A 439 -15.49 -2.16 12.48
N ALA A 440 -16.30 -1.36 13.16
CA ALA A 440 -16.65 -0.02 12.70
C ALA A 440 -15.43 0.91 12.62
N VAL A 441 -14.49 0.82 13.58
CA VAL A 441 -13.24 1.57 13.55
C VAL A 441 -12.34 1.11 12.40
N MET A 442 -12.17 -0.21 12.23
CA MET A 442 -11.39 -0.76 11.10
C MET A 442 -11.98 -0.34 9.75
N TRP A 443 -13.30 -0.42 9.60
CA TRP A 443 -14.01 0.06 8.42
C TRP A 443 -13.75 1.55 8.19
N ALA A 444 -13.88 2.38 9.22
CA ALA A 444 -13.69 3.81 9.12
C ALA A 444 -12.26 4.17 8.70
N GLY A 445 -11.25 3.56 9.34
CA GLY A 445 -9.87 3.80 8.94
C GLY A 445 -9.58 3.31 7.52
N LYS A 446 -10.13 2.17 7.08
CA LYS A 446 -10.00 1.72 5.68
C LYS A 446 -10.61 2.72 4.69
N GLN A 447 -11.74 3.35 5.02
CA GLN A 447 -12.32 4.40 4.16
C GLN A 447 -11.38 5.62 4.04
N ILE A 448 -10.75 6.04 5.14
CA ILE A 448 -9.86 7.22 5.15
C ILE A 448 -8.51 6.92 4.51
N LEU A 449 -7.90 5.78 4.86
CA LEU A 449 -6.52 5.44 4.52
C LEU A 449 -6.38 4.75 3.15
N GLY A 450 -7.46 4.12 2.67
CA GLY A 450 -7.50 3.45 1.38
C GLY A 450 -6.55 2.26 1.28
N ASP A 451 -6.07 1.98 0.07
CA ASP A 451 -5.15 0.87 -0.22
C ASP A 451 -3.68 1.26 -0.13
N SER A 452 -3.38 2.55 0.08
CA SER A 452 -1.99 3.03 0.24
C SER A 452 -1.41 2.76 1.61
N MET A 453 -2.25 2.40 2.59
CA MET A 453 -1.84 2.12 3.95
C MET A 453 -2.03 0.63 4.25
N THR A 454 -0.98 0.01 4.79
CA THR A 454 -1.09 -1.32 5.38
C THR A 454 -1.77 -1.21 6.74
N ILE A 455 -2.84 -1.97 6.96
CA ILE A 455 -3.65 -1.97 8.18
C ILE A 455 -3.44 -3.29 8.93
N LEU A 456 -2.72 -3.23 10.05
CA LEU A 456 -2.39 -4.38 10.89
C LEU A 456 -2.74 -4.05 12.35
N PRO A 457 -4.02 -4.15 12.76
CA PRO A 457 -4.39 -3.84 14.13
C PRO A 457 -3.61 -4.67 15.13
N VAL A 458 -3.52 -4.14 16.34
CA VAL A 458 -2.88 -4.77 17.48
C VAL A 458 -3.98 -5.20 18.47
N PRO A 459 -4.64 -6.35 18.26
CA PRO A 459 -5.67 -6.80 19.18
C PRO A 459 -5.04 -7.43 20.42
N SER A 460 -5.61 -7.09 21.57
CA SER A 460 -5.32 -7.80 22.82
C SER A 460 -5.76 -9.27 22.79
N SER A 461 -5.08 -10.10 23.60
CA SER A 461 -5.37 -11.53 23.70
C SER A 461 -6.81 -11.86 24.08
N SER A 462 -7.51 -10.96 24.76
CA SER A 462 -8.94 -11.13 25.02
C SER A 462 -9.72 -11.13 23.71
N ILE A 463 -9.50 -10.13 22.84
CA ILE A 463 -10.22 -9.92 21.59
C ILE A 463 -10.05 -11.06 20.60
N PHE A 464 -8.82 -11.51 20.35
CA PHE A 464 -8.61 -12.59 19.38
C PHE A 464 -8.82 -14.00 19.95
N LYS A 465 -9.15 -14.16 21.25
CA LYS A 465 -9.45 -15.47 21.84
C LYS A 465 -10.92 -15.73 22.15
N THR A 466 -11.67 -14.79 22.74
CA THR A 466 -13.15 -14.85 23.05
C THR A 466 -13.59 -13.84 24.12
N LEU A 467 -12.91 -12.70 24.25
CA LEU A 467 -12.99 -11.83 25.43
C LEU A 467 -12.84 -12.61 26.75
N GLY A 468 -12.06 -13.69 26.78
CA GLY A 468 -11.81 -14.48 27.98
C GLY A 468 -12.95 -15.39 28.46
N SER A 469 -14.01 -15.63 27.65
CA SER A 469 -15.06 -16.61 27.97
C SER A 469 -15.31 -17.59 26.82
N PRO A 470 -14.88 -18.86 26.94
CA PRO A 470 -15.10 -19.87 25.90
C PRO A 470 -16.56 -20.35 25.77
N THR A 471 -17.44 -19.95 26.69
CA THR A 471 -18.86 -20.35 26.72
C THR A 471 -19.85 -19.19 26.51
N GLU A 472 -19.46 -17.95 26.80
CA GLU A 472 -20.33 -16.75 26.72
C GLU A 472 -19.75 -15.65 25.80
N GLY A 473 -18.54 -15.86 25.24
CA GLY A 473 -17.81 -14.91 24.40
C GLY A 473 -17.95 -15.12 22.89
N ALA A 474 -18.88 -15.98 22.45
CA ALA A 474 -19.19 -16.16 21.04
C ALA A 474 -20.04 -14.96 20.57
N TYR A 475 -19.38 -13.96 20.01
CA TYR A 475 -20.06 -12.92 19.24
C TYR A 475 -20.82 -13.57 18.08
N SER A 476 -21.91 -12.97 17.62
CA SER A 476 -22.61 -13.43 16.42
C SER A 476 -22.18 -12.57 15.23
N ALA A 477 -21.45 -13.17 14.28
CA ALA A 477 -21.08 -12.47 13.04
C ALA A 477 -22.34 -12.00 12.29
N GLU A 478 -23.38 -12.84 12.29
CA GLU A 478 -24.68 -12.53 11.70
C GLU A 478 -25.33 -11.31 12.38
N HIS A 479 -25.35 -11.25 13.71
CA HIS A 479 -25.94 -10.09 14.41
C HIS A 479 -25.16 -8.81 14.15
N ILE A 480 -23.82 -8.87 14.19
CA ILE A 480 -23.00 -7.68 13.98
C ILE A 480 -23.17 -7.13 12.56
N ILE A 481 -23.28 -8.02 11.57
CA ILE A 481 -23.34 -7.61 10.16
C ILE A 481 -24.75 -7.28 9.73
N ASN A 482 -25.77 -8.03 10.16
CA ASN A 482 -27.14 -7.88 9.67
C ASN A 482 -28.12 -7.32 10.72
N GLY A 483 -27.71 -7.22 11.99
CA GLY A 483 -28.55 -6.80 13.11
C GLY A 483 -29.17 -7.97 13.88
N ASP A 484 -29.67 -7.69 15.09
CA ASP A 484 -30.30 -8.69 15.99
C ASP A 484 -31.84 -8.56 16.10
N GLY A 485 -32.44 -7.76 15.22
CA GLY A 485 -33.87 -7.42 15.24
C GLY A 485 -34.25 -6.26 16.18
N THR A 486 -33.35 -5.88 17.09
CA THR A 486 -33.47 -4.71 17.98
C THR A 486 -32.48 -3.61 17.61
N THR A 487 -31.26 -3.99 17.25
CA THR A 487 -30.16 -3.12 16.87
C THR A 487 -29.72 -3.48 15.46
N PRO A 488 -29.67 -2.53 14.50
CA PRO A 488 -29.20 -2.80 13.14
C PRO A 488 -27.70 -3.14 13.05
N TYR A 489 -26.92 -2.82 14.09
CA TYR A 489 -25.46 -2.96 14.10
C TYR A 489 -24.82 -2.41 12.82
N LEU A 490 -23.96 -3.16 12.15
CA LEU A 490 -23.18 -2.68 11.01
C LEU A 490 -23.87 -2.93 9.66
N ALA A 491 -25.18 -3.24 9.65
CA ALA A 491 -25.92 -3.56 8.42
C ALA A 491 -25.87 -2.49 7.34
N SER A 492 -25.74 -1.21 7.74
CA SER A 492 -25.60 -0.11 6.79
C SER A 492 -24.23 -0.07 6.09
N LEU A 493 -23.20 -0.75 6.60
CA LEU A 493 -21.84 -0.70 6.05
C LEU A 493 -21.63 -1.63 4.84
N GLY A 494 -22.56 -2.53 4.57
CA GLY A 494 -22.48 -3.46 3.44
C GLY A 494 -21.38 -4.52 3.57
N LEU A 495 -21.03 -4.89 4.82
CA LEU A 495 -20.10 -5.98 5.10
C LEU A 495 -20.76 -7.34 4.81
N ALA A 496 -19.94 -8.34 4.48
CA ALA A 496 -20.37 -9.71 4.21
C ALA A 496 -20.00 -10.64 5.38
N GLY A 497 -20.96 -11.51 5.75
CA GLY A 497 -20.72 -12.57 6.73
C GLY A 497 -19.81 -13.68 6.22
N LEU A 498 -19.24 -14.42 7.17
CA LEU A 498 -18.50 -15.65 6.88
C LEU A 498 -19.48 -16.84 6.77
N PRO A 499 -19.10 -17.91 6.05
CA PRO A 499 -19.86 -19.15 6.11
C PRO A 499 -19.93 -19.71 7.54
N PRO A 500 -20.96 -20.51 7.88
CA PRO A 500 -21.06 -21.13 9.19
C PRO A 500 -19.81 -21.97 9.53
N ASN A 501 -19.34 -21.90 10.77
CA ASN A 501 -18.24 -22.73 11.24
C ASN A 501 -18.71 -24.20 11.39
N PRO A 502 -18.13 -25.17 10.65
CA PRO A 502 -18.55 -26.56 10.72
C PRO A 502 -18.24 -27.23 12.08
N ASN A 503 -17.30 -26.66 12.84
CA ASN A 503 -16.86 -27.16 14.14
C ASN A 503 -17.54 -26.44 15.32
N ALA A 504 -18.70 -25.82 15.09
CA ALA A 504 -19.33 -24.83 15.97
C ALA A 504 -19.52 -25.23 17.45
N GLY A 505 -19.80 -26.47 17.84
CA GLY A 505 -19.99 -26.80 19.28
C GLY A 505 -20.88 -25.79 20.05
N SER A 506 -20.60 -25.48 21.32
CA SER A 506 -21.39 -24.55 22.15
C SER A 506 -20.92 -23.08 22.14
N GLY A 507 -20.01 -22.68 21.25
CA GLY A 507 -19.42 -21.31 21.20
C GLY A 507 -18.96 -20.89 19.79
N GLY A 508 -19.73 -21.31 18.79
CA GLY A 508 -19.26 -21.74 17.47
C GLY A 508 -19.11 -20.74 16.35
N GLU A 509 -18.31 -19.71 16.55
CA GLU A 509 -18.05 -18.70 15.53
C GLU A 509 -16.60 -18.77 15.06
N TRP A 510 -16.33 -18.27 13.85
CA TRP A 510 -14.95 -18.09 13.41
C TRP A 510 -14.27 -17.02 14.25
N ASN A 511 -12.94 -16.98 14.25
CA ASN A 511 -12.22 -15.85 14.82
C ASN A 511 -12.64 -14.55 14.11
N PHE A 512 -13.02 -13.51 14.85
CA PHE A 512 -13.54 -12.26 14.27
C PHE A 512 -12.54 -11.53 13.36
N LEU A 513 -11.23 -11.74 13.55
CA LEU A 513 -10.21 -11.20 12.64
C LEU A 513 -10.35 -11.79 11.23
N SER A 514 -10.85 -13.02 11.11
CA SER A 514 -11.20 -13.62 9.82
C SER A 514 -12.29 -12.81 9.12
N LEU A 515 -13.25 -12.28 9.87
CA LEU A 515 -14.34 -11.48 9.33
C LEU A 515 -13.83 -10.12 8.84
N ALA A 516 -12.96 -9.45 9.62
CA ALA A 516 -12.33 -8.21 9.21
C ALA A 516 -11.49 -8.40 7.93
N PHE A 517 -10.69 -9.48 7.88
CA PHE A 517 -9.83 -9.80 6.73
C PHE A 517 -10.63 -10.16 5.47
N ALA A 518 -11.66 -11.00 5.58
CA ALA A 518 -12.52 -11.37 4.46
C ALA A 518 -13.26 -10.18 3.83
N ASN A 519 -13.45 -9.11 4.61
CA ASN A 519 -14.03 -7.85 4.15
C ASN A 519 -12.99 -6.81 3.69
N GLY A 520 -11.70 -7.15 3.64
CA GLY A 520 -10.62 -6.25 3.20
C GLY A 520 -10.41 -5.05 4.13
N LEU A 521 -10.81 -5.18 5.40
CA LEU A 521 -10.65 -4.10 6.40
C LEU A 521 -9.26 -4.09 7.02
N ILE A 522 -8.56 -5.22 6.97
CA ILE A 522 -7.21 -5.43 7.51
C ILE A 522 -6.39 -6.25 6.52
N ASP A 523 -5.07 -6.09 6.53
CA ASP A 523 -4.12 -6.87 5.73
C ASP A 523 -3.52 -8.05 6.52
N GLY A 524 -3.81 -8.12 7.82
CA GLY A 524 -3.25 -9.05 8.79
C GLY A 524 -3.43 -8.49 10.20
N PHE A 525 -2.73 -9.02 11.20
CA PHE A 525 -2.75 -8.46 12.56
C PHE A 525 -1.45 -8.72 13.33
N ILE A 526 -1.23 -7.92 14.39
CA ILE A 526 -0.11 -8.09 15.32
C ILE A 526 -0.70 -8.38 16.70
N GLY A 527 -0.87 -9.65 17.07
CA GLY A 527 -1.59 -10.02 18.30
C GLY A 527 -0.74 -9.87 19.55
N GLN A 528 -1.26 -9.22 20.59
CA GLN A 528 -0.58 -9.14 21.89
C GLN A 528 -0.91 -10.33 22.79
N GLN A 529 0.11 -11.02 23.29
CA GLN A 529 -0.07 -11.95 24.40
C GLN A 529 0.06 -11.21 25.74
N TYR A 530 -1.07 -10.95 26.40
CA TYR A 530 -1.08 -10.15 27.65
C TYR A 530 -0.69 -10.93 28.90
N ASN A 531 -0.73 -12.27 28.86
CA ASN A 531 -0.35 -13.06 30.03
C ASN A 531 1.12 -12.79 30.40
N PRO A 532 1.40 -12.22 31.58
CA PRO A 532 2.76 -11.83 31.95
C PRO A 532 3.75 -12.99 31.80
N GLY A 533 4.85 -12.73 31.09
CA GLY A 533 5.91 -13.69 30.79
C GLY A 533 5.55 -14.76 29.77
N SER A 534 4.48 -14.57 29.01
CA SER A 534 4.14 -15.46 27.89
C SER A 534 4.84 -15.03 26.61
N THR A 535 5.28 -16.03 25.87
CA THR A 535 5.84 -15.90 24.52
C THR A 535 4.72 -15.66 23.51
N GLY A 536 5.07 -15.04 22.38
CA GLY A 536 4.18 -14.76 21.27
C GLY A 536 3.83 -16.04 20.52
N THR A 537 3.03 -16.92 21.13
CA THR A 537 2.60 -18.19 20.53
C THR A 537 1.09 -18.31 20.50
N VAL A 538 0.53 -18.98 19.50
CA VAL A 538 -0.90 -19.24 19.41
C VAL A 538 -1.28 -20.25 20.49
N THR A 539 -2.13 -19.84 21.43
CA THR A 539 -2.54 -20.71 22.54
C THR A 539 -3.78 -21.54 22.19
N PRO A 540 -3.95 -22.74 22.78
CA PRO A 540 -5.05 -23.66 22.41
C PRO A 540 -6.47 -23.12 22.63
N ASP A 541 -6.63 -22.05 23.39
CA ASP A 541 -7.88 -21.34 23.66
C ASP A 541 -8.22 -20.28 22.59
N THR A 542 -7.40 -20.14 21.53
CA THR A 542 -7.68 -19.27 20.38
C THR A 542 -8.75 -19.91 19.49
N LEU A 543 -9.81 -19.15 19.17
CA LEU A 543 -10.82 -19.61 18.20
C LEU A 543 -10.19 -19.92 16.84
N ALA A 544 -10.73 -20.93 16.16
CA ALA A 544 -10.32 -21.29 14.81
C ALA A 544 -10.56 -20.14 13.83
N PHE A 545 -9.62 -19.95 12.91
CA PHE A 545 -9.73 -18.97 11.83
C PHE A 545 -10.39 -19.58 10.59
N TYR A 546 -11.09 -18.75 9.81
CA TYR A 546 -11.77 -19.21 8.60
C TYR A 546 -10.78 -19.61 7.49
N THR A 547 -9.63 -18.95 7.44
CA THR A 547 -8.53 -19.27 6.53
C THR A 547 -7.21 -19.27 7.29
N ALA A 548 -6.30 -20.16 6.87
CA ALA A 548 -4.93 -20.18 7.36
C ALA A 548 -4.08 -19.06 6.73
N ASP A 549 -4.57 -18.45 5.64
CA ASP A 549 -3.81 -17.48 4.84
C ASP A 549 -3.84 -16.06 5.42
N LEU A 550 -4.54 -15.83 6.54
CA LEU A 550 -4.54 -14.55 7.25
C LEU A 550 -3.13 -14.26 7.81
N PRO A 551 -2.43 -13.23 7.31
CA PRO A 551 -1.09 -12.91 7.79
C PRO A 551 -1.12 -12.40 9.24
N TYR A 552 -0.14 -12.79 10.04
CA TYR A 552 -0.06 -12.35 11.43
C TYR A 552 1.34 -12.47 12.03
N ALA A 553 1.57 -11.75 13.12
CA ALA A 553 2.65 -12.00 14.06
C ALA A 553 2.14 -11.85 15.49
N LEU A 554 2.69 -12.63 16.42
CA LEU A 554 2.37 -12.51 17.84
C LEU A 554 3.49 -11.85 18.63
N MET A 555 3.12 -10.93 19.50
CA MET A 555 4.03 -10.25 20.40
C MET A 555 4.08 -10.94 21.76
N SER A 556 5.31 -11.03 22.30
CA SER A 556 5.56 -11.53 23.66
C SER A 556 5.41 -10.40 24.69
N SER A 557 4.93 -10.72 25.89
CA SER A 557 4.93 -9.77 27.01
C SER A 557 6.31 -9.72 27.66
N TYR A 558 6.92 -8.52 27.75
CA TYR A 558 8.18 -8.29 28.44
C TYR A 558 8.00 -8.30 29.97
N THR A 559 7.77 -9.47 30.54
CA THR A 559 7.76 -9.67 31.98
C THR A 559 8.26 -11.08 32.31
N GLY A 560 8.69 -11.32 33.55
CA GLY A 560 9.01 -12.67 34.04
C GLY A 560 10.00 -13.49 33.19
N GLN A 561 9.54 -14.63 32.68
CA GLN A 561 10.37 -15.59 31.94
C GLN A 561 10.93 -15.02 30.64
N VAL A 562 10.13 -14.23 29.91
CA VAL A 562 10.59 -13.57 28.67
C VAL A 562 11.77 -12.66 29.04
N ALA A 563 11.58 -11.73 29.97
CA ALA A 563 12.60 -10.75 30.36
C ALA A 563 13.97 -11.34 30.80
N THR A 564 13.99 -12.57 31.33
CA THR A 564 15.21 -13.17 31.93
C THR A 564 15.79 -14.35 31.15
N GLY A 565 15.13 -14.83 30.09
CA GLY A 565 15.51 -16.04 29.34
C GLY A 565 15.78 -15.83 27.85
N GLY A 566 15.58 -16.89 27.05
CA GLY A 566 15.67 -16.90 25.57
C GLY A 566 16.77 -17.80 25.00
N PRO A 567 16.70 -18.15 23.69
CA PRO A 567 15.74 -17.69 22.69
C PRO A 567 14.35 -18.34 22.80
N TRP A 568 13.29 -17.60 22.45
CA TRP A 568 11.90 -18.05 22.47
C TRP A 568 11.26 -17.96 21.08
N ASP A 569 10.38 -18.90 20.76
CA ASP A 569 9.61 -18.84 19.51
C ASP A 569 8.60 -17.67 19.54
N SER A 570 8.42 -17.05 18.38
CA SER A 570 7.42 -16.03 18.10
C SER A 570 6.68 -16.44 16.83
N ASP A 571 5.43 -16.85 16.98
CA ASP A 571 4.62 -17.37 15.89
C ASP A 571 4.25 -16.24 14.92
N TYR A 572 4.41 -16.51 13.63
CA TYR A 572 3.95 -15.65 12.55
C TYR A 572 3.51 -16.46 11.33
N TYR A 573 2.77 -15.83 10.44
CA TYR A 573 2.44 -16.38 9.12
C TYR A 573 2.23 -15.28 8.08
N GLY A 574 2.43 -15.63 6.82
CA GLY A 574 2.22 -14.73 5.69
C GLY A 574 3.31 -13.67 5.53
N THR A 575 3.02 -12.65 4.73
CA THR A 575 3.94 -11.56 4.43
C THR A 575 3.44 -10.27 5.07
N ILE A 576 4.04 -9.90 6.19
CA ILE A 576 3.82 -8.65 6.92
C ILE A 576 5.18 -8.06 7.32
N PRO A 577 5.27 -6.76 7.61
CA PRO A 577 6.55 -6.12 7.95
C PRO A 577 7.26 -6.70 9.17
N PHE A 578 6.53 -7.36 10.08
CA PHE A 578 7.07 -7.88 11.33
C PHE A 578 6.70 -9.34 11.52
N HIS A 579 7.65 -10.17 11.95
CA HIS A 579 7.47 -11.60 12.22
C HIS A 579 7.65 -11.94 13.69
N ALA A 580 8.08 -10.98 14.50
CA ALA A 580 8.10 -11.10 15.95
C ALA A 580 7.85 -9.72 16.56
N GLY A 581 7.43 -9.70 17.82
CA GLY A 581 7.38 -8.44 18.56
C GLY A 581 7.40 -8.62 20.06
N VAL A 582 7.60 -7.50 20.76
CA VAL A 582 7.59 -7.45 22.21
C VAL A 582 6.81 -6.23 22.68
N TYR A 583 5.91 -6.48 23.63
CA TYR A 583 5.17 -5.45 24.35
C TYR A 583 5.78 -5.23 25.75
N TRP A 584 5.83 -3.97 26.19
CA TRP A 584 6.47 -3.55 27.43
C TRP A 584 5.46 -2.91 28.37
N ASP A 585 5.26 -3.53 29.54
CA ASP A 585 4.57 -2.89 30.67
C ASP A 585 5.59 -2.01 31.42
N GLY A 586 5.83 -0.80 30.89
CA GLY A 586 6.74 0.19 31.44
C GLY A 586 8.04 0.40 30.63
N ALA A 587 9.17 0.56 31.33
CA ALA A 587 10.40 1.01 30.70
C ALA A 587 11.06 -0.06 29.81
N VAL A 588 11.37 0.33 28.57
CA VAL A 588 12.12 -0.49 27.60
C VAL A 588 13.54 -0.73 28.09
N ASP A 589 13.93 -2.00 28.19
CA ASP A 589 15.31 -2.40 28.49
C ASP A 589 16.19 -2.08 27.27
N PRO A 590 17.15 -1.15 27.42
CA PRO A 590 17.99 -0.71 26.30
C PRO A 590 18.97 -1.77 25.82
N THR A 591 19.06 -2.93 26.49
CA THR A 591 19.92 -4.06 26.10
C THR A 591 19.16 -5.16 25.36
N TRP A 592 17.83 -5.12 25.36
CA TRP A 592 17.00 -6.16 24.76
C TRP A 592 17.08 -6.15 23.25
N GLY A 593 17.36 -7.29 22.61
CA GLY A 593 17.41 -7.40 21.15
C GLY A 593 18.60 -6.71 20.49
N GLN A 594 19.50 -6.07 21.27
CA GLN A 594 20.68 -5.36 20.78
C GLN A 594 21.87 -6.31 20.57
N PRO A 595 22.81 -6.04 19.65
CA PRO A 595 24.01 -6.86 19.50
C PRO A 595 24.80 -6.97 20.82
N PRO A 596 25.45 -8.12 21.11
CA PRO A 596 25.68 -9.30 20.25
C PRO A 596 24.50 -10.28 20.18
N ALA A 597 24.52 -11.23 19.24
CA ALA A 597 23.46 -12.23 18.99
C ALA A 597 22.98 -13.03 20.23
N THR A 598 23.75 -13.07 21.33
CA THR A 598 23.30 -13.64 22.61
C THR A 598 22.12 -12.90 23.25
N ASN A 599 21.84 -11.69 22.78
CA ASN A 599 20.68 -10.88 23.17
C ASN A 599 19.54 -10.96 22.14
N GLN A 600 19.63 -11.85 21.15
CA GLN A 600 18.47 -12.22 20.34
C GLN A 600 17.55 -13.08 21.21
N LYS A 601 16.40 -12.52 21.56
CA LYS A 601 15.49 -13.11 22.53
C LYS A 601 14.32 -13.84 21.91
N LEU A 602 13.91 -13.41 20.72
CA LEU A 602 12.80 -13.96 19.95
C LEU A 602 13.32 -14.55 18.64
N VAL A 603 12.74 -15.68 18.27
CA VAL A 603 12.99 -16.43 17.04
C VAL A 603 11.68 -16.48 16.29
N PRO A 604 11.54 -15.76 15.16
CA PRO A 604 10.36 -15.87 14.34
C PRO A 604 10.18 -17.30 13.83
N THR A 605 9.03 -17.89 14.12
CA THR A 605 8.69 -19.28 13.80
C THR A 605 7.42 -19.29 12.95
N PRO A 606 7.48 -19.76 11.69
CA PRO A 606 6.33 -19.76 10.80
C PRO A 606 5.33 -20.84 11.21
N VAL A 607 4.16 -20.43 11.67
CA VAL A 607 3.08 -21.31 12.16
C VAL A 607 1.77 -20.87 11.51
N PRO A 608 1.10 -21.72 10.71
CA PRO A 608 -0.24 -21.40 10.22
C PRO A 608 -1.24 -21.27 11.37
N LEU A 609 -2.22 -20.38 11.24
CA LEU A 609 -3.30 -20.27 12.21
C LEU A 609 -4.11 -21.57 12.30
N PRO A 610 -4.65 -21.92 13.48
CA PRO A 610 -5.50 -23.08 13.64
C PRO A 610 -6.75 -22.90 12.77
N THR A 611 -6.85 -23.76 11.77
CA THR A 611 -8.03 -23.95 10.94
C THR A 611 -8.69 -25.28 11.30
N SER A 612 -9.99 -25.38 11.04
CA SER A 612 -10.86 -26.50 11.41
C SER A 612 -10.35 -27.89 11.00
#